data_AF-A0A4R4M9N2-F1
#
_entry.id   AF-A0A4R4M9N2-F1
#
_cell.length_a   1.000
_cell.length_b   1.000
_cell.length_c   1.000
_cell.angle_alpha   90.00
_cell.angle_beta   90.00
_cell.angle_gamma   90.00
#
_symmetry.space_group_name_H-M   'P 1'
#
loop_
_entity.id
_entity.type
_entity.pdbx_description
1 polymer ?
#
loop_
_entity_poly.entity_id
_entity_poly.type
_entity_poly.pdbx_seq_one_letter_code
_entity_poly.pdbx_strand_id
1 'polypeptide(L)' 'MVTAEDKPFLQVVRGDAGPEEIAALVAVLAARARAAAAADAPEAARPSRWADRSRLVRNTFAGEPRPRGPGAWRASALPR' A
#
# COMPACT_ATOMS: atom_id res chain seq x y z
N MET A 1 -40.17 -0.78 -15.44
CA MET A 1 -39.70 -0.02 -14.26
C MET A 1 -38.66 -0.90 -13.59
N VAL A 2 -37.36 -0.59 -13.73
CA VAL A 2 -36.29 -1.39 -13.12
C VAL A 2 -36.28 -1.06 -11.63
N THR A 3 -36.57 -2.04 -10.77
CA THR A 3 -36.51 -1.90 -9.31
C THR A 3 -35.06 -2.03 -8.83
N ALA A 4 -34.76 -1.52 -7.63
CA ALA A 4 -33.40 -1.51 -7.09
C ALA A 4 -32.77 -2.93 -6.93
N GLU A 5 -33.59 -3.98 -6.93
CA GLU A 5 -33.15 -5.39 -6.88
C GLU A 5 -32.61 -5.92 -8.22
N ASP A 6 -32.91 -5.26 -9.34
CA ASP A 6 -32.55 -5.73 -10.69
C ASP A 6 -31.23 -5.11 -11.22
N LYS A 7 -30.59 -4.26 -10.42
CA LYS A 7 -29.35 -3.58 -10.83
C LYS A 7 -28.14 -4.46 -10.52
N PRO A 8 -27.27 -4.76 -11.51
CA PRO A 8 -26.12 -5.62 -11.28
C PRO A 8 -25.17 -5.01 -10.25
N PHE A 9 -24.66 -5.85 -9.34
CA PHE A 9 -23.65 -5.45 -8.35
C PHE A 9 -22.36 -4.91 -9.00
N LEU A 10 -22.04 -5.40 -10.21
CA LEU A 10 -20.93 -4.93 -11.02
C LEU A 10 -21.36 -4.86 -12.50
N GLN A 11 -21.13 -3.71 -13.13
CA GLN A 11 -21.34 -3.53 -14.57
C GLN A 11 -19.97 -3.39 -15.26
N VAL A 12 -19.66 -4.32 -16.17
CA VAL A 12 -18.47 -4.21 -17.01
C VAL A 12 -18.86 -3.46 -18.28
N VAL A 13 -18.41 -2.22 -18.39
CA VAL A 13 -18.56 -1.43 -19.62
C VAL A 13 -17.38 -1.75 -20.52
N ARG A 14 -17.65 -2.39 -21.66
CA ARG A 14 -16.63 -2.65 -22.67
C ARG A 14 -16.52 -1.41 -23.57
N GLY A 15 -15.42 -0.68 -23.43
CA GLY A 15 -15.06 0.40 -24.36
C GLY A 15 -14.41 -0.15 -25.62
N ASP A 16 -14.55 0.57 -26.73
CA ASP A 16 -13.85 0.33 -27.99
C ASP A 16 -12.82 1.44 -28.22
N ALA A 17 -11.76 1.41 -27.41
CA ALA A 17 -10.70 2.41 -27.48
C ALA A 17 -9.76 2.10 -28.66
N GLY A 18 -9.39 3.13 -29.40
CA GLY A 18 -8.43 3.01 -30.50
C GLY A 18 -7.01 2.67 -30.01
N PRO A 19 -6.14 2.16 -30.90
CA PRO A 19 -4.74 1.89 -30.56
C PRO A 19 -4.01 3.11 -29.98
N GLU A 20 -4.27 4.30 -30.49
CA GLU A 20 -3.66 5.56 -30.06
C GLU A 20 -4.11 5.95 -28.65
N GLU A 21 -5.39 5.75 -28.35
CA GLU A 21 -5.96 6.04 -27.02
C GLU A 21 -5.43 5.07 -25.98
N ILE A 22 -5.33 3.78 -26.33
CA ILE A 22 -4.69 2.76 -25.49
C ILE A 22 -3.23 3.15 -25.23
N ALA A 23 -2.49 3.55 -26.26
CA ALA A 23 -1.10 3.98 -26.12
C ALA A 23 -0.97 5.21 -25.21
N ALA A 24 -1.86 6.20 -25.34
CA ALA A 24 -1.89 7.38 -24.49
C ALA A 24 -2.13 7.02 -23.02
N LEU A 25 -3.11 6.15 -22.74
CA LEU A 25 -3.41 5.69 -21.38
C LEU A 25 -2.23 4.93 -20.76
N VAL A 26 -1.63 4.01 -21.52
CA VAL A 26 -0.46 3.25 -21.07
C VAL A 26 0.71 4.18 -20.79
N ALA A 27 0.97 5.16 -21.66
CA ALA A 27 2.05 6.13 -21.46
C ALA A 27 1.87 6.93 -20.16
N VAL A 28 0.65 7.41 -19.89
CA VAL A 28 0.34 8.15 -18.65
C VAL A 28 0.49 7.27 -17.42
N LEU A 29 -0.05 6.05 -17.44
CA LEU A 29 0.04 5.11 -16.32
C LEU A 29 1.49 4.73 -16.03
N ALA A 30 2.29 4.46 -17.06
CA ALA A 30 3.71 4.15 -16.92
C ALA A 30 4.51 5.33 -16.36
N ALA A 31 4.26 6.55 -16.85
CA ALA A 31 4.90 7.76 -16.32
C ALA A 31 4.57 7.95 -14.84
N ARG A 32 3.30 7.75 -14.45
CA ARG A 32 2.87 7.87 -13.06
C ARG A 32 3.46 6.80 -12.15
N ALA A 33 3.58 5.56 -12.62
CA ALA A 33 4.23 4.47 -11.89
C ALA A 33 5.72 4.75 -11.67
N ARG A 34 6.44 5.27 -12.68
CA ARG A 34 7.84 5.68 -12.55
C ARG A 34 8.00 6.82 -11.55
N ALA A 35 7.10 7.82 -11.59
CA ALA A 35 7.13 8.92 -10.62
C ALA A 35 6.91 8.44 -9.19
N ALA A 36 5.98 7.50 -8.96
CA ALA A 36 5.77 6.88 -7.66
C ALA A 36 7.02 6.11 -7.18
N ALA A 37 7.63 5.31 -8.06
CA ALA A 37 8.86 4.59 -7.73
C ALA A 37 10.05 5.52 -7.41
N ALA A 38 10.13 6.68 -8.07
CA ALA A 38 11.14 7.69 -7.77
C ALA A 38 10.87 8.43 -6.45
N ALA A 39 9.60 8.61 -6.07
CA ALA A 39 9.23 9.16 -4.77
C ALA A 39 9.53 8.21 -3.60
N ASP A 40 9.50 6.89 -3.85
CA ASP A 40 9.93 5.84 -2.91
C ASP A 40 11.46 5.64 -2.86
N ALA A 41 12.25 6.63 -3.30
CA ALA A 41 13.69 6.63 -3.08
C ALA A 41 13.96 6.30 -1.60
N PRO A 42 14.79 5.28 -1.30
CA PRO A 42 14.88 4.75 0.05
C PRO A 42 15.42 5.83 0.98
N GLU A 43 14.52 6.38 1.81
CA GLU A 43 14.87 7.01 3.08
C GLU A 43 15.89 6.08 3.76
N ALA A 44 17.01 6.64 4.25
CA ALA A 44 18.12 5.90 4.83
C ALA A 44 17.62 4.64 5.55
N ALA A 45 18.04 3.46 5.04
CA ALA A 45 17.43 2.19 5.39
C ALA A 45 17.26 2.08 6.89
N ARG A 46 16.01 2.20 7.36
CA ARG A 46 15.73 2.11 8.79
C ARG A 46 16.26 0.75 9.26
N PRO A 47 16.99 0.70 10.39
CA PRO A 47 17.47 -0.57 10.91
C PRO A 47 16.31 -1.57 10.98
N SER A 48 16.59 -2.82 10.59
CA SER A 48 15.57 -3.85 10.55
C SER A 48 14.87 -3.96 11.91
N ARG A 49 13.58 -4.31 11.94
CA ARG A 49 12.86 -4.52 13.21
C ARG A 49 13.48 -5.63 14.08
N TRP A 50 14.33 -6.48 13.50
CA TRP A 50 15.15 -7.45 14.22
C TRP A 50 16.31 -6.80 15.01
N ALA A 51 16.83 -5.67 14.54
CA ALA A 51 17.90 -4.90 15.20
C ALA A 51 17.37 -3.84 16.19
N ASP A 52 16.10 -3.91 16.58
CA ASP A 52 15.45 -2.93 17.46
C ASP A 52 16.01 -3.03 18.89
N ARG A 53 16.81 -2.03 19.31
CA ARG A 53 17.48 -2.00 20.62
C ARG A 53 16.52 -1.89 21.79
N SER A 54 15.26 -1.49 21.58
CA SER A 54 14.24 -1.49 22.64
C SER A 54 14.04 -2.89 23.27
N ARG A 55 14.36 -3.96 22.52
CA ARG A 55 14.34 -5.36 23.00
C ARG A 55 15.46 -5.69 23.99
N LEU A 56 16.52 -4.90 24.02
CA LEU A 56 17.66 -5.11 24.92
C LEU A 56 17.38 -4.60 26.34
N VAL A 57 16.28 -3.88 26.54
CA VAL A 57 15.85 -3.38 27.85
C VAL A 57 14.51 -4.01 28.21
N ARG A 58 14.29 -4.32 29.49
CA ARG A 58 12.96 -4.75 29.95
C ARG A 58 12.01 -3.58 29.79
N ASN A 59 11.02 -3.74 28.93
CA ASN A 59 9.95 -2.78 28.78
C ASN A 59 9.06 -2.84 30.03
N THR A 60 9.35 -1.97 31.00
CA THR A 60 8.75 -1.99 32.34
C THR A 60 7.32 -1.46 32.38
N PHE A 61 6.82 -0.88 31.29
CA PHE A 61 5.45 -0.40 31.20
C PHE A 61 4.55 -1.43 30.49
N ALA A 62 3.71 -2.12 31.26
CA ALA A 62 2.68 -3.04 30.78
C ALA A 62 1.65 -2.40 29.81
N GLY A 63 1.77 -1.10 29.52
CA GLY A 63 0.89 -0.33 28.65
C GLY A 63 1.57 0.29 27.43
N GLU A 64 2.80 -0.10 27.06
CA GLU A 64 3.47 0.55 25.93
C GLU A 64 2.70 0.39 24.60
N PRO A 65 2.64 1.44 23.75
CA PRO A 65 1.83 1.40 22.54
C PRO A 65 2.40 0.39 21.54
N ARG A 66 1.56 -0.56 21.11
CA ARG A 66 1.80 -1.39 19.92
C ARG A 66 2.37 -0.53 18.79
N PRO A 67 3.40 -0.97 18.03
CA PRO A 67 4.00 -0.15 16.98
C PRO A 67 2.91 0.44 16.10
N ARG A 68 2.88 1.77 16.00
CA ARG A 68 1.95 2.52 15.15
C ARG A 68 2.76 3.14 14.00
N GLY A 69 2.16 3.18 12.82
CA GLY A 69 2.79 3.76 11.62
C GLY A 69 3.40 2.73 10.66
N PRO A 70 4.17 3.19 9.66
CA PRO A 70 4.69 2.34 8.58
C PRO A 70 5.46 1.13 9.10
N GLY A 71 5.12 -0.05 8.60
CA GLY A 71 5.74 -1.32 9.02
C GLY A 71 5.15 -1.97 10.29
N ALA A 72 4.17 -1.32 10.96
CA ALA A 72 3.52 -1.85 12.15
C ALA A 72 2.85 -3.22 11.94
N TRP A 73 2.19 -3.42 10.79
CA TRP A 73 1.54 -4.68 10.45
C TRP A 73 2.55 -5.83 10.28
N ARG A 74 3.73 -5.56 9.71
CA ARG A 74 4.80 -6.55 9.61
C ARG A 74 5.41 -6.86 10.99
N ALA A 75 5.49 -5.86 11.86
CA ALA A 75 6.05 -6.00 13.20
C ALA A 75 5.14 -6.75 14.18
N SER A 76 3.82 -6.85 13.92
CA SER A 76 2.90 -7.53 14.85
C SER A 76 3.06 -9.05 14.90
N ALA A 77 3.75 -9.65 13.93
CA ALA A 77 4.02 -11.09 13.88
C ALA A 77 5.36 -11.49 14.53
N LEU A 78 6.17 -10.53 14.98
CA LEU A 78 7.46 -10.80 15.61
C LEU A 78 7.28 -10.94 17.14
N PRO A 79 8.10 -11.78 17.81
CA PRO A 79 8.17 -11.82 19.28
C PRO A 79 8.49 -10.43 19.85
N ARG A 80 8.08 -10.12 21.08
CA ARG A 80 8.46 -8.87 21.75
C ARG A 80 9.79 -9.03 22.46
#